data_AF-A0A3N4JLR8-F1
#
_entry.id   AF-A0A3N4JLR8-F1
#
_cell.length_a   1.000
_cell.length_b   1.000
_cell.length_c   1.000
_cell.angle_alpha   90.00
_cell.angle_beta   90.00
_cell.angle_gamma   90.00
#
_symmetry.space_group_name_H-M   'P 1'
#
loop_
_entity.id
_entity.type
_entity.pdbx_description
1 polymer ?
#
loop_
_entity_poly.entity_id
_entity_poly.type
_entity_poly.pdbx_seq_one_letter_code
_entity_poly.pdbx_strand_id
1 'polypeptide(L)'
;MEVLLWVSLAHWPLSVSELCDALGVEIGSSDLNTKNIPLIRTLLRSCLGLVTVDKETLRVHLIHSTLQEYLQAHTSLFDHGHARIAEVCLTYLNFSAVRALPRSVETVPVNMPFLIYTSYHWGYHAGKQMVESVKMRALSILQDYEKHALASLLYFSKEHGIREVVEEGSPLWECLRVYQWRNIYCTRGI
;
A
#
# COMPACT_ATOMS: atom_id res chain seq x y z
N MET A 1 3.26 -0.80 18.36
CA MET A 1 2.78 0.41 17.66
C MET A 1 2.45 0.11 16.20
N GLU A 2 3.36 -0.48 15.41
CA GLU A 2 3.15 -0.77 13.98
C GLU A 2 1.83 -1.46 13.63
N VAL A 3 1.41 -2.49 14.38
CA VAL A 3 0.12 -3.16 14.11
C VAL A 3 -1.06 -2.19 14.25
N LEU A 4 -1.10 -1.41 15.33
CA LEU A 4 -2.19 -0.45 15.55
C LEU A 4 -2.17 0.65 14.49
N LEU A 5 -0.99 1.09 14.04
CA LEU A 5 -0.84 2.02 12.93
C LEU A 5 -1.51 1.47 11.67
N TRP A 6 -1.17 0.24 11.27
CA TRP A 6 -1.76 -0.39 10.09
C TRP A 6 -3.27 -0.59 10.23
N VAL A 7 -3.74 -1.15 11.34
CA VAL A 7 -5.18 -1.43 11.51
C VAL A 7 -6.01 -0.14 11.60
N SER A 8 -5.44 0.96 12.11
CA SER A 8 -6.16 2.23 12.28
C SER A 8 -6.14 3.10 11.03
N LEU A 9 -4.98 3.20 10.36
CA LEU A 9 -4.77 4.12 9.25
C LEU A 9 -4.98 3.49 7.87
N ALA A 10 -4.98 2.15 7.77
CA ALA A 10 -5.16 1.48 6.50
C ALA A 10 -6.49 1.92 5.86
N HIS A 11 -6.43 2.27 4.57
CA HIS A 11 -7.64 2.67 3.86
C HIS A 11 -8.68 1.55 3.81
N TRP A 12 -8.21 0.31 3.65
CA TRP A 12 -9.02 -0.91 3.63
C TRP A 12 -8.52 -1.89 4.70
N PRO A 13 -9.40 -2.67 5.35
CA PRO A 13 -8.95 -3.64 6.33
C PRO A 13 -8.11 -4.75 5.68
N LEU A 14 -6.92 -4.95 6.25
CA LEU A 14 -5.97 -5.95 5.80
C LEU A 14 -6.35 -7.34 6.29
N SER A 15 -6.16 -8.35 5.45
CA SER A 15 -6.04 -9.73 5.89
C SER A 15 -4.79 -9.92 6.76
N VAL A 16 -4.78 -11.00 7.53
CA VAL A 16 -3.60 -11.37 8.33
C VAL A 16 -2.34 -11.46 7.48
N SER A 17 -2.41 -12.12 6.32
CA SER A 17 -1.26 -12.35 5.46
C SER A 17 -0.72 -11.04 4.88
N GLU A 18 -1.62 -10.15 4.43
CA GLU A 18 -1.24 -8.81 3.97
C GLU A 18 -0.54 -8.00 5.06
N LEU A 19 -1.07 -8.04 6.30
CA LEU A 19 -0.47 -7.34 7.42
C LEU A 19 0.90 -7.92 7.79
N CYS A 20 1.08 -9.25 7.75
CA CYS A 20 2.36 -9.88 8.04
C CYS A 20 3.42 -9.48 7.00
N ASP A 21 3.07 -9.49 5.72
CA ASP A 21 3.93 -9.00 4.64
C ASP A 21 4.29 -7.53 4.86
N ALA A 22 3.30 -6.67 5.11
CA ALA A 22 3.50 -5.24 5.35
C ALA A 22 4.50 -4.97 6.50
N LEU A 23 4.39 -5.73 7.59
CA LEU A 23 5.30 -5.63 8.74
C LEU A 23 6.69 -6.23 8.48
N GLY A 24 6.81 -7.15 7.51
CA GLY A 24 8.07 -7.76 7.11
C GLY A 24 8.87 -6.93 6.11
N VAL A 25 8.28 -5.89 5.51
CA VAL A 25 8.97 -5.00 4.57
C VAL A 25 9.99 -4.12 5.28
N GLU A 26 11.23 -4.24 4.85
CA GLU A 26 12.31 -3.31 5.21
C GLU A 26 12.39 -2.20 4.15
N ILE A 27 12.14 -0.95 4.54
CA ILE A 27 12.12 0.17 3.60
C ILE A 27 13.46 0.30 2.88
N GLY A 28 13.43 0.31 1.54
CA GLY A 28 14.64 0.37 0.71
C GLY A 28 15.22 -0.95 0.30
N SER A 29 14.73 -2.06 0.84
CA SER A 29 15.07 -3.39 0.33
C SER A 29 14.50 -3.61 -1.07
N SER A 30 15.15 -4.48 -1.84
CA SER A 30 14.69 -4.95 -3.14
C SER A 30 13.86 -6.22 -3.06
N ASP A 31 13.76 -6.86 -1.89
CA ASP A 31 13.12 -8.16 -1.73
C ASP A 31 12.56 -8.33 -0.32
N LEU A 32 11.51 -9.14 -0.19
CA LEU A 32 10.92 -9.46 1.11
C LEU A 32 11.81 -10.47 1.85
N ASN A 33 12.40 -10.04 2.97
CA ASN A 33 13.11 -10.95 3.86
C ASN A 33 12.08 -11.73 4.70
N THR A 34 11.86 -13.00 4.36
CA THR A 34 10.90 -13.88 5.06
C THR A 34 11.20 -14.06 6.55
N LYS A 35 12.44 -13.81 6.99
CA LYS A 35 12.81 -13.83 8.42
C LYS A 35 12.28 -12.63 9.20
N ASN A 36 11.94 -11.54 8.51
CA ASN A 36 11.38 -10.33 9.11
C ASN A 36 9.85 -10.40 9.24
N ILE A 37 9.20 -11.36 8.56
CA ILE A 37 7.76 -11.52 8.61
C ILE A 37 7.35 -12.06 10.00
N PRO A 38 6.56 -11.31 10.78
CA PRO A 38 6.14 -11.76 12.09
C PRO A 38 5.14 -12.91 11.99
N LEU A 39 5.20 -13.83 12.95
CA LEU A 39 4.18 -14.85 13.12
C LEU A 39 2.87 -14.21 13.60
N ILE A 40 1.73 -14.60 13.00
CA ILE A 40 0.39 -14.12 13.41
C ILE A 40 0.17 -14.16 14.94
N ARG A 41 0.59 -15.26 15.58
CA ARG A 41 0.45 -15.44 17.03
C ARG A 41 1.24 -14.40 17.83
N THR A 42 2.41 -14.00 17.34
CA THR A 42 3.24 -12.95 17.96
C THR A 42 2.60 -11.58 17.74
N LEU A 43 2.08 -11.35 16.53
CA LEU A 43 1.38 -10.13 16.16
C LEU A 43 0.17 -9.87 17.07
N LEU A 44 -0.74 -10.85 17.19
CA LEU A 44 -1.94 -10.71 18.01
C LEU A 44 -1.61 -10.57 19.50
N ARG A 45 -0.62 -11.33 20.00
CA ARG A 45 -0.16 -11.20 21.40
C ARG A 45 0.42 -9.82 21.71
N SER A 46 1.16 -9.23 20.77
CA SER A 46 1.76 -7.91 20.96
C SER A 46 0.74 -6.78 21.10
N CYS A 47 -0.49 -7.01 20.63
CA CYS A 47 -1.57 -6.02 20.66
C CYS A 47 -2.42 -6.09 21.93
N LEU A 48 -2.13 -6.97 22.88
CA LEU A 48 -2.80 -7.05 24.19
C LEU A 48 -4.34 -7.11 24.10
N GLY A 49 -4.88 -7.73 23.05
CA GLY A 49 -6.33 -7.85 22.82
C GLY A 49 -6.99 -6.62 22.19
N LEU A 50 -6.24 -5.58 21.80
CA LEU A 50 -6.78 -4.42 21.08
C LEU A 50 -7.14 -4.72 19.63
N VAL A 51 -6.61 -5.81 19.09
CA VAL A 51 -6.78 -6.24 17.69
C VAL A 51 -7.34 -7.65 17.67
N THR A 52 -8.32 -7.88 16.80
CA THR A 52 -8.97 -9.16 16.57
C THR A 52 -8.94 -9.53 15.08
N VAL A 53 -9.15 -10.80 14.77
CA VAL A 53 -9.27 -11.31 13.40
C VAL A 53 -10.69 -11.81 13.21
N ASP A 54 -11.35 -11.27 12.20
CA ASP A 54 -12.67 -11.74 11.79
C ASP A 54 -12.56 -13.18 11.22
N LYS A 55 -13.38 -14.09 11.72
CA LYS A 55 -13.26 -15.53 11.40
C LYS A 55 -13.74 -15.88 10.00
N GLU A 56 -14.60 -15.05 9.40
CA GLU A 56 -15.19 -15.31 8.09
C GLU A 56 -14.34 -14.70 6.97
N THR A 57 -13.89 -13.47 7.19
CA THR A 57 -13.15 -12.67 6.20
C THR A 57 -11.64 -12.72 6.39
N LEU A 58 -11.15 -13.24 7.52
CA LEU A 58 -9.73 -13.28 7.91
C LEU A 58 -9.06 -11.89 7.96
N ARG A 59 -9.87 -10.84 8.12
CA ARG A 59 -9.43 -9.45 8.20
C ARG A 59 -9.17 -9.02 9.62
N VAL A 60 -8.13 -8.22 9.78
CA VAL A 60 -7.65 -7.69 11.05
C VAL A 60 -8.36 -6.38 11.34
N HIS A 61 -8.95 -6.26 12.53
CA HIS A 61 -9.69 -5.08 12.96
C HIS A 61 -9.41 -4.78 14.43
N LEU A 62 -9.70 -3.55 14.86
CA LEU A 62 -9.70 -3.21 16.28
C LEU A 62 -10.87 -3.91 16.99
N ILE A 63 -10.67 -4.27 18.26
CA ILE A 63 -11.66 -5.00 19.05
C ILE A 63 -12.98 -4.25 19.23
N HIS A 64 -12.95 -2.91 19.17
CA HIS A 64 -14.12 -2.07 19.38
C HIS A 64 -14.14 -0.88 18.42
N SER A 65 -15.33 -0.53 17.91
CA SER A 65 -15.51 0.58 16.97
C SER A 65 -15.11 1.92 17.57
N THR A 66 -15.38 2.17 18.85
CA THR A 66 -14.97 3.43 19.51
C THR A 66 -13.44 3.59 19.59
N LEU A 67 -12.68 2.49 19.64
CA LEU A 67 -11.22 2.54 19.55
C LEU A 67 -10.77 2.92 18.14
N GLN A 68 -11.45 2.42 17.11
CA GLN A 68 -11.23 2.83 15.72
C GLN A 68 -11.48 4.32 15.53
N GLU A 69 -12.65 4.81 15.99
CA GLU A 69 -13.01 6.23 15.92
C GLU A 69 -11.99 7.10 16.65
N TYR A 70 -11.58 6.69 17.85
CA TYR A 70 -10.57 7.41 18.63
C TYR A 70 -9.23 7.49 17.89
N LEU A 71 -8.71 6.38 17.37
CA LEU A 71 -7.42 6.36 16.67
C LEU A 71 -7.46 7.09 15.33
N GLN A 72 -8.59 7.07 14.62
CA GLN A 72 -8.80 7.82 13.39
C GLN A 72 -8.93 9.33 13.63
N ALA A 73 -9.49 9.76 14.77
CA ALA A 73 -9.52 11.17 15.16
C ALA A 73 -8.15 11.69 15.64
N HIS A 74 -7.26 10.79 16.08
CA HIS A 74 -5.96 11.12 16.66
C HIS A 74 -4.81 10.49 15.87
N THR A 75 -4.80 10.67 14.55
CA THR A 75 -3.75 10.11 13.68
C THR A 75 -2.35 10.63 14.02
N SER A 76 -2.24 11.77 14.72
CA SER A 76 -0.99 12.29 15.27
C SER A 76 -0.32 11.38 16.31
N LEU A 77 -1.04 10.40 16.88
CA LEU A 77 -0.45 9.34 17.71
C LEU A 77 0.49 8.43 16.92
N PHE A 78 0.36 8.43 15.59
CA PHE A 78 1.21 7.70 14.66
C PHE A 78 2.06 8.70 13.88
N ASP A 79 3.18 9.11 14.47
CA ASP A 79 4.14 10.01 13.82
C ASP A 79 4.46 9.53 12.41
N HIS A 80 4.17 10.38 11.43
CA HIS A 80 4.37 10.08 10.01
C HIS A 80 3.67 8.79 9.51
N GLY A 81 2.55 8.39 10.12
CA GLY A 81 1.94 7.08 9.87
C GLY A 81 1.49 6.83 8.43
N HIS A 82 0.87 7.82 7.78
CA HIS A 82 0.50 7.71 6.37
C HIS A 82 1.74 7.68 5.46
N ALA A 83 2.75 8.50 5.74
CA ALA A 83 4.01 8.47 5.00
C ALA A 83 4.69 7.09 5.12
N ARG A 84 4.76 6.54 6.34
CA ARG A 84 5.33 5.21 6.60
C ARG A 84 4.63 4.11 5.81
N ILE A 85 3.29 4.10 5.81
CA ILE A 85 2.52 3.14 5.00
C ILE A 85 2.85 3.32 3.52
N ALA A 86 2.87 4.55 3.02
CA ALA A 86 3.18 4.83 1.61
C ALA A 86 4.57 4.31 1.23
N GLU A 87 5.60 4.54 2.06
CA GLU A 87 6.95 4.06 1.80
C GLU A 87 7.05 2.53 1.82
N VAL A 88 6.34 1.86 2.73
CA VAL A 88 6.27 0.38 2.76
C VAL A 88 5.60 -0.14 1.49
N CYS A 89 4.47 0.44 1.07
CA CYS A 89 3.81 0.06 -0.17
C CYS A 89 4.72 0.27 -1.39
N LEU A 90 5.34 1.44 -1.50
CA LEU A 90 6.26 1.76 -2.60
C LEU A 90 7.50 0.86 -2.60
N THR A 91 8.02 0.49 -1.42
CA THR A 91 9.14 -0.45 -1.32
C THR A 91 8.73 -1.83 -1.82
N TYR A 92 7.59 -2.33 -1.35
CA TYR A 92 7.06 -3.63 -1.75
C TYR A 92 6.83 -3.71 -3.27
N LEU A 93 6.26 -2.66 -3.85
CA LEU A 93 6.04 -2.56 -5.29
C LEU A 93 7.34 -2.57 -6.09
N ASN A 94 8.42 -2.02 -5.53
CA ASN A 94 9.73 -2.02 -6.16
C ASN A 94 10.50 -3.34 -5.98
N PHE A 95 9.91 -4.36 -5.32
CA PHE A 95 10.59 -5.64 -5.16
C PHE A 95 10.90 -6.30 -6.51
N SER A 96 12.05 -6.95 -6.59
CA SER A 96 12.53 -7.58 -7.83
C SER A 96 11.52 -8.59 -8.36
N ALA A 97 10.93 -9.38 -7.46
CA ALA A 97 9.90 -10.35 -7.77
C ALA A 97 8.60 -9.70 -8.30
N VAL A 98 8.21 -8.53 -7.77
CA VAL A 98 7.03 -7.78 -8.24
C VAL A 98 7.31 -7.15 -9.61
N ARG A 99 8.51 -6.59 -9.81
CA ARG A 99 8.94 -6.00 -11.09
C ARG A 99 9.11 -7.05 -12.19
N ALA A 100 9.40 -8.31 -11.82
CA ALA A 100 9.50 -9.44 -12.73
C ALA A 100 8.14 -10.05 -13.10
N LEU A 101 7.04 -9.63 -12.47
CA LEU A 101 5.71 -10.13 -12.83
C LEU A 101 5.38 -9.75 -14.28
N PRO A 102 4.71 -10.65 -15.02
CA PRO A 102 4.21 -10.33 -16.34
C PRO A 102 3.23 -9.16 -16.26
N ARG A 103 3.07 -8.42 -17.37
CA ARG A 103 2.10 -7.32 -17.44
C ARG A 103 0.69 -7.85 -17.16
N SER A 104 0.22 -8.85 -17.90
CA SER A 104 -1.08 -9.49 -17.62
C SER A 104 -0.96 -10.53 -16.52
N VAL A 105 -1.12 -10.10 -15.27
CA VAL A 105 -1.37 -11.00 -14.15
C VAL A 105 -2.87 -11.27 -14.07
N GLU A 106 -3.33 -12.43 -14.54
CA GLU A 106 -4.74 -12.83 -14.45
C GLU A 106 -5.17 -13.13 -13.02
N THR A 107 -4.23 -13.60 -12.18
CA THR A 107 -4.48 -13.94 -10.78
C THR A 107 -3.31 -13.50 -9.91
N VAL A 108 -3.61 -12.92 -8.75
CA VAL A 108 -2.57 -12.43 -7.84
C VAL A 108 -1.74 -13.60 -7.32
N PRO A 109 -0.39 -13.54 -7.41
CA PRO A 109 0.46 -14.60 -6.90
C PRO A 109 0.20 -14.86 -5.41
N VAL A 110 -0.03 -16.13 -5.06
CA VAL A 110 -0.35 -16.56 -3.69
C VAL A 110 0.73 -16.17 -2.68
N ASN A 111 1.98 -16.05 -3.14
CA ASN A 111 3.14 -15.64 -2.34
C ASN A 111 3.31 -14.11 -2.22
N MET A 112 2.35 -13.32 -2.71
CA MET A 112 2.39 -11.86 -2.66
C MET A 112 1.04 -11.28 -2.18
N PRO A 113 0.52 -11.69 -1.01
CA PRO A 113 -0.79 -11.28 -0.53
C PRO A 113 -0.93 -9.76 -0.44
N PHE A 114 0.14 -9.04 -0.11
CA PHE A 114 0.13 -7.58 0.04
C PHE A 114 0.16 -6.79 -1.28
N LEU A 115 0.31 -7.46 -2.43
CA LEU A 115 0.43 -6.80 -3.73
C LEU A 115 -0.82 -6.00 -4.12
N ILE A 116 -2.02 -6.52 -3.84
CA ILE A 116 -3.26 -5.78 -4.15
C ILE A 116 -3.31 -4.51 -3.32
N TYR A 117 -3.23 -4.62 -2.00
CA TYR A 117 -3.33 -3.46 -1.13
C TYR A 117 -2.34 -2.36 -1.53
N THR A 118 -1.07 -2.74 -1.72
CA THR A 118 -0.02 -1.79 -2.08
C THR A 118 -0.31 -1.09 -3.39
N SER A 119 -0.73 -1.83 -4.43
CA SER A 119 -1.03 -1.29 -5.76
C SER A 119 -2.12 -0.22 -5.74
N TYR A 120 -3.14 -0.40 -4.90
CA TYR A 120 -4.31 0.48 -4.87
C TYR A 120 -4.19 1.64 -3.88
N HIS A 121 -3.45 1.46 -2.78
CA HIS A 121 -3.54 2.38 -1.64
C HIS A 121 -2.27 3.18 -1.38
N TRP A 122 -1.12 2.84 -1.99
CA TRP A 122 0.11 3.65 -1.82
C TRP A 122 -0.14 5.14 -2.12
N GLY A 123 -0.94 5.42 -3.16
CA GLY A 123 -1.25 6.77 -3.60
C GLY A 123 -2.14 7.54 -2.60
N TYR A 124 -3.13 6.87 -2.01
CA TYR A 124 -3.98 7.43 -0.96
C TYR A 124 -3.13 7.87 0.25
N HIS A 125 -2.24 6.98 0.71
CA HIS A 125 -1.39 7.25 1.87
C HIS A 125 -0.38 8.39 1.58
N ALA A 126 0.25 8.38 0.41
CA ALA A 126 1.13 9.47 -0.02
C ALA A 126 0.38 10.81 -0.16
N GLY A 127 -0.88 10.79 -0.61
CA GLY A 127 -1.74 11.98 -0.67
C GLY A 127 -2.08 12.56 0.70
N LYS A 128 -2.29 11.71 1.72
CA LYS A 128 -2.53 12.15 3.10
C LYS A 128 -1.28 12.72 3.77
N GLN A 129 -0.09 12.26 3.40
CA GLN A 129 1.16 12.75 3.97
C GLN A 129 2.35 12.59 3.02
N MET A 130 2.55 13.61 2.19
CA MET A 130 3.67 13.65 1.24
C MET A 130 4.95 14.15 1.92
N VAL A 131 5.96 13.29 2.00
CA VAL A 131 7.32 13.63 2.46
C VAL A 131 8.33 13.32 1.35
N GLU A 132 9.54 13.87 1.44
CA GLU A 132 10.52 13.79 0.36
C GLU A 132 10.90 12.34 0.01
N SER A 133 11.02 11.46 1.01
CA SER A 133 11.32 10.04 0.78
C SER A 133 10.20 9.29 0.04
N VAL A 134 8.93 9.57 0.35
CA VAL A 134 7.75 9.05 -0.37
C VAL A 134 7.77 9.54 -1.81
N LYS A 135 8.00 10.84 -2.02
CA LYS A 135 8.08 11.45 -3.35
C LYS A 135 9.18 10.81 -4.20
N MET A 136 10.38 10.65 -3.66
CA MET A 136 11.51 10.02 -4.36
C MET A 136 11.21 8.58 -4.79
N ARG A 137 10.60 7.77 -3.91
CA ARG A 137 10.18 6.40 -4.26
C ARG A 137 9.06 6.36 -5.29
N ALA A 138 8.06 7.21 -5.14
CA ALA A 138 6.95 7.32 -6.08
C ALA A 138 7.47 7.65 -7.48
N LEU A 139 8.38 8.64 -7.59
CA LEU A 139 9.01 9.00 -8.86
C LEU A 139 9.77 7.82 -9.47
N SER A 140 10.53 7.06 -8.68
CA SER A 140 11.24 5.88 -9.17
C SER A 140 10.30 4.84 -9.81
N ILE A 141 9.13 4.59 -9.20
CA ILE A 141 8.14 3.65 -9.75
C ILE A 141 7.48 4.23 -11.00
N LEU A 142 7.15 5.52 -10.98
CA LEU A 142 6.47 6.18 -12.10
C LEU A 142 7.36 6.34 -13.33
N GLN A 143 8.69 6.52 -13.17
CA GLN A 143 9.64 6.51 -14.28
C GLN A 143 9.65 5.17 -15.03
N ASP A 144 9.42 4.06 -14.32
CA ASP A 144 9.37 2.72 -14.88
C ASP A 144 7.93 2.21 -15.13
N TYR A 145 6.93 3.09 -15.06
CA TYR A 145 5.50 2.72 -15.04
C TYR A 145 5.09 1.82 -16.22
N GLU A 146 5.52 2.14 -17.44
CA GLU A 146 5.20 1.34 -18.64
C GLU A 146 5.77 -0.08 -18.61
N LYS A 147 6.77 -0.33 -17.77
CA LYS A 147 7.42 -1.63 -17.59
C LYS A 147 6.90 -2.37 -16.37
N HIS A 148 6.05 -1.74 -15.55
CA HIS A 148 5.64 -2.26 -14.26
C HIS A 148 4.32 -3.04 -14.34
N ALA A 149 4.24 -4.18 -13.65
CA ALA A 149 2.99 -4.97 -13.52
C ALA A 149 1.82 -4.18 -12.88
N LEU A 150 2.12 -3.04 -12.25
CA LEU A 150 1.14 -2.13 -11.65
C LEU A 150 0.17 -1.54 -12.66
N ALA A 151 0.65 -1.20 -13.86
CA ALA A 151 -0.19 -0.63 -14.92
C ALA A 151 -1.35 -1.58 -15.28
N SER A 152 -1.10 -2.88 -15.18
CA SER A 152 -2.08 -3.91 -15.48
C SER A 152 -2.98 -4.25 -14.30
N LEU A 153 -2.50 -4.16 -13.05
CA LEU A 153 -3.36 -4.29 -11.86
C LEU A 153 -4.34 -3.12 -11.74
N LEU A 154 -3.92 -1.89 -12.07
CA LEU A 154 -4.80 -0.72 -12.15
C LEU A 154 -5.79 -0.82 -13.32
N TYR A 155 -5.37 -1.40 -14.44
CA TYR A 155 -6.28 -1.70 -15.55
C TYR A 155 -7.32 -2.76 -15.16
N PHE A 156 -6.90 -3.87 -14.53
CA PHE A 156 -7.77 -4.94 -14.02
C PHE A 156 -8.76 -4.41 -12.98
N SER A 157 -8.30 -3.56 -12.04
CA SER A 157 -9.12 -2.82 -11.08
C SER A 157 -10.27 -2.09 -11.75
N LYS A 158 -9.93 -1.31 -12.79
CA LYS A 158 -10.87 -0.44 -13.50
C LYS A 158 -11.92 -1.25 -14.26
N GLU A 159 -11.53 -2.37 -14.87
CA GLU A 159 -12.48 -3.30 -15.51
C GLU A 159 -13.43 -3.97 -14.50
N HIS A 160 -12.98 -4.20 -13.27
CA HIS A 160 -13.78 -4.87 -12.23
C HIS A 160 -14.48 -3.89 -11.27
N GLY A 161 -14.55 -2.59 -11.62
CA GLY A 161 -15.33 -1.60 -10.89
C GLY A 161 -14.74 -1.19 -9.53
N ILE A 162 -13.48 -1.49 -9.25
CA ILE A 162 -12.80 -1.03 -8.04
C ILE A 162 -12.33 0.41 -8.30
N ARG A 163 -12.99 1.39 -7.65
CA ARG A 163 -12.72 2.83 -7.84
C ARG A 163 -11.35 3.21 -7.29
N GLU A 164 -10.47 3.72 -8.16
CA GLU A 164 -9.27 4.46 -7.74
C GLU A 164 -9.68 5.79 -7.08
N VAL A 165 -9.18 6.04 -5.87
CA VAL A 165 -9.34 7.31 -5.15
C VAL A 165 -7.99 8.01 -5.12
N VAL A 166 -7.57 8.52 -6.28
CA VAL A 166 -6.63 9.66 -6.27
C VAL A 166 -7.51 10.90 -6.31
N GLU A 167 -7.71 11.52 -5.14
CA GLU A 167 -8.51 12.76 -5.05
C GLU A 167 -7.89 13.84 -5.94
N GLU A 168 -8.71 14.42 -6.81
CA GLU A 168 -8.32 15.54 -7.66
C GLU A 168 -7.88 16.72 -6.80
N GLY A 169 -6.64 17.19 -7.03
CA GLY A 169 -5.97 18.24 -6.24
C GLY A 169 -5.09 17.71 -5.09
N SER A 170 -5.00 16.39 -4.87
CA SER A 170 -4.01 15.83 -3.95
C SER A 170 -2.57 16.00 -4.49
N PRO A 171 -1.53 16.06 -3.63
CA PRO A 171 -0.14 16.14 -4.09
C PRO A 171 0.25 15.00 -5.05
N LEU A 172 -0.34 13.82 -4.86
CA LEU A 172 -0.18 12.67 -5.73
C LEU A 172 -0.91 12.85 -7.07
N TRP A 173 -2.14 13.40 -7.06
CA TRP A 173 -2.84 13.80 -8.28
C TRP A 173 -2.04 14.80 -9.09
N GLU A 174 -1.44 15.81 -8.44
CA GLU A 174 -0.60 16.80 -9.11
C GLU A 174 0.63 16.12 -9.77
N CYS A 175 1.28 15.19 -9.06
CA CYS A 175 2.41 14.42 -9.58
C CYS A 175 2.00 13.51 -10.76
N LEU A 176 0.87 12.82 -10.64
CA LEU A 176 0.32 11.95 -11.69
C LEU A 176 -0.20 12.75 -12.88
N ARG A 177 -0.81 13.92 -12.66
CA ARG A 177 -1.24 14.87 -13.70
C ARG A 177 -0.05 15.32 -14.55
N VAL A 178 1.08 15.68 -13.92
CA VAL A 178 2.31 16.06 -14.62
C VAL A 178 2.90 14.87 -15.40
N TYR A 179 2.83 13.65 -14.85
CA TYR A 179 3.28 12.42 -15.53
C TYR A 179 2.39 12.02 -16.72
N GLN A 180 1.07 12.02 -16.54
CA GLN A 180 0.08 11.75 -17.60
C GLN A 180 0.18 12.81 -18.70
N TRP A 181 0.41 14.08 -18.36
CA TRP A 181 0.67 15.14 -19.32
C TRP A 181 1.90 14.85 -20.18
N ARG A 182 3.02 14.41 -19.58
CA ARG A 182 4.22 14.04 -20.34
C ARG A 182 4.00 12.85 -21.27
N ASN A 183 3.32 11.79 -20.83
CA ASN A 183 3.14 10.60 -21.66
C ASN A 183 2.08 10.75 -22.75
N ILE A 184 0.98 11.49 -22.51
CA ILE A 184 -0.07 11.68 -23.53
C ILE A 184 0.40 12.59 -24.67
N TYR A 185 1.24 13.59 -24.38
CA TYR A 185 1.71 14.55 -25.37
C TYR A 185 3.11 14.25 -25.95
N CYS A 186 3.97 13.46 -25.29
CA CYS A 186 5.21 12.99 -25.92
C CYS A 186 5.02 11.75 -26.82
N THR A 187 3.98 10.94 -26.62
CA THR A 187 3.68 9.82 -27.53
C THR A 187 2.89 10.23 -28.77
N ARG A 188 2.23 11.39 -28.74
CA ARG A 188 1.73 12.09 -29.93
C ARG A 188 2.80 13.08 -30.40
N GLY A 189 3.79 12.58 -31.14
CA GLY A 189 4.92 13.36 -31.62
C GLY A 189 4.53 14.72 -32.21
N ILE A 190 5.26 15.74 -31.77
CA ILE A 190 5.66 16.88 -32.60
C ILE A 190 7.06 16.54 -33.14
#